data_AF-A0A259CE83-F1
#
_entry.id   AF-A0A259CE83-F1
#
_cell.length_a   1.000
_cell.length_b   1.000
_cell.length_c   1.000
_cell.angle_alpha   90.00
_cell.angle_beta   90.00
_cell.angle_gamma   90.00
#
_symmetry.space_group_name_H-M   'P 1'
#
loop_
_entity.id
_entity.type
_entity.pdbx_description
1 polymer ?
#
loop_
_entity_poly.entity_id
_entity_poly.type
_entity_poly.pdbx_seq_one_letter_code
_entity_poly.pdbx_strand_id
1 'polypeptide(L)'
;MALPLSRRGLRLAAIILVMFWNSAAFAQPEVIRCLPPEVPVTDLPEAVLAEYRSEIAAEFEAYFAAVSIHIACLDSERNRALSEAHRATEAYSTFLNIQPAQKDLP
;
A
#
# COMPACT_ATOMS: atom_id res chain seq x y z
N MET A 1 -27.83 -31.73 -5.82
CA MET A 1 -27.86 -32.25 -4.43
C MET A 1 -27.33 -31.16 -3.53
N ALA A 2 -28.20 -30.49 -2.76
CA ALA A 2 -27.77 -29.48 -1.78
C ALA A 2 -27.64 -30.17 -0.42
N LEU A 3 -26.42 -30.24 0.13
CA LEU A 3 -26.18 -30.78 1.46
C LEU A 3 -26.83 -29.82 2.49
N PRO A 4 -27.69 -30.30 3.40
CA PRO A 4 -28.27 -29.46 4.43
C PRO A 4 -27.17 -29.05 5.42
N LEU A 5 -26.78 -27.77 5.42
CA LEU A 5 -25.87 -27.24 6.43
C LEU A 5 -26.58 -27.22 7.79
N SER A 6 -25.93 -27.78 8.79
CA SER A 6 -26.41 -27.70 10.18
C SER A 6 -26.47 -26.24 10.65
N ARG A 7 -27.33 -25.94 11.63
CA ARG A 7 -27.39 -24.61 12.27
C ARG A 7 -26.02 -24.13 12.78
N ARG A 8 -25.11 -25.05 13.14
CA ARG A 8 -23.73 -24.75 13.52
C ARG A 8 -22.88 -24.34 12.31
N GLY A 9 -23.03 -25.04 11.18
CA GLY A 9 -22.39 -24.68 9.90
C GLY A 9 -22.83 -23.30 9.40
N LEU A 10 -24.11 -22.97 9.55
CA LEU A 10 -24.64 -21.65 9.16
C LEU A 10 -24.06 -20.51 10.02
N ARG A 11 -23.87 -20.73 11.33
CA ARG A 11 -23.24 -19.75 12.23
C ARG A 11 -21.77 -19.51 11.88
N LEU A 12 -21.02 -20.58 11.59
CA LEU A 12 -19.62 -20.47 11.19
C LEU A 12 -19.48 -19.73 9.85
N ALA A 13 -20.32 -20.05 8.87
CA ALA A 13 -20.34 -19.35 7.60
C ALA A 13 -20.64 -17.86 7.77
N ALA A 14 -21.59 -17.49 8.64
CA ALA A 14 -21.90 -16.10 8.94
C ALA A 14 -20.72 -15.36 9.60
N ILE A 15 -19.99 -15.99 10.54
CA ILE A 15 -18.81 -15.38 11.16
C ILE A 15 -17.71 -15.12 10.11
N ILE A 16 -17.45 -16.09 9.23
CA ILE A 16 -16.47 -15.95 8.15
C ILE A 16 -16.87 -14.81 7.20
N LEU A 17 -18.16 -14.71 6.83
CA LEU A 17 -18.66 -13.66 5.95
C LEU A 17 -18.53 -12.26 6.58
N VAL A 18 -18.82 -12.13 7.88
CA VAL A 18 -18.66 -10.88 8.64
C VAL A 18 -17.18 -10.48 8.75
N MET A 19 -16.29 -11.45 8.98
CA MET A 19 -14.84 -11.19 9.00
C MET A 19 -14.32 -10.72 7.63
N PHE A 20 -14.83 -11.28 6.53
CA PHE A 20 -14.43 -10.88 5.18
C PHE A 20 -14.94 -9.48 4.80
N TRP A 21 -16.12 -9.09 5.29
CA TRP A 21 -16.73 -7.77 5.04
C TRP A 21 -16.02 -6.63 5.77
N ASN A 22 -15.40 -6.91 6.92
CA ASN A 22 -14.65 -5.93 7.72
C ASN A 22 -13.18 -5.79 7.28
N SER A 23 -12.89 -5.91 5.99
CA SER A 23 -11.55 -5.64 5.44
C SER A 23 -11.27 -4.13 5.34
N ALA A 24 -11.55 -3.38 6.41
CA ALA A 24 -11.12 -1.98 6.56
C ALA A 24 -9.59 -1.88 6.82
N ALA A 25 -8.91 -3.01 7.04
CA ALA A 25 -7.48 -3.08 7.28
C ALA A 25 -6.60 -2.58 6.11
N PHE A 26 -7.16 -2.43 4.90
CA PHE A 26 -6.46 -1.88 3.74
C PHE A 26 -6.61 -0.36 3.55
N ALA A 27 -7.41 0.32 4.37
CA ALA A 27 -7.44 1.77 4.40
C ALA A 27 -6.30 2.30 5.28
N GLN A 28 -5.05 2.04 4.88
CA GLN A 28 -3.92 2.79 5.44
C GLN A 28 -4.11 4.26 5.01
N PRO A 29 -4.06 5.24 5.92
CA PRO A 29 -4.17 6.65 5.56
C PRO A 29 -3.13 6.99 4.48
N GLU A 30 -3.52 7.77 3.45
CA GLU A 30 -2.69 8.05 2.27
C GLU A 30 -1.27 8.58 2.59
N VAL A 31 -1.06 9.08 3.80
CA VAL A 31 0.19 9.70 4.27
C VAL A 31 1.29 8.68 4.65
N ILE A 32 0.95 7.41 4.95
CA ILE A 32 1.94 6.39 5.34
C ILE A 32 1.93 5.23 4.34
N ARG A 33 2.08 5.53 3.05
CA ARG A 33 2.02 4.46 2.05
C ARG A 33 3.33 3.70 1.91
N CYS A 34 4.46 4.41 1.87
CA CYS A 34 5.79 3.82 1.73
C CYS A 34 6.74 4.37 2.79
N LEU A 35 6.57 3.95 4.04
CA LEU A 35 7.48 4.36 5.12
C LEU A 35 8.87 3.75 4.89
N PRO A 36 9.96 4.51 4.99
CA PRO A 36 11.31 3.96 4.94
C PRO A 36 11.58 3.01 6.13
N PRO A 37 12.30 1.90 5.93
CA PRO A 37 12.75 1.07 7.04
C PRO A 37 13.83 1.79 7.86
N GLU A 38 13.86 1.54 9.17
CA GLU A 38 14.86 2.09 10.08
C GLU A 38 16.18 1.33 9.95
N VAL A 39 17.29 2.08 9.89
CA VAL A 39 18.63 1.47 9.79
C VAL A 39 19.04 0.94 11.16
N PRO A 40 19.55 -0.31 11.27
CA PRO A 40 20.05 -0.83 12.54
C PRO A 40 21.18 0.03 13.10
N VAL A 41 21.16 0.23 14.42
CA VAL A 41 22.08 1.10 15.13
C VAL A 41 23.36 0.33 15.49
N THR A 42 24.52 0.97 15.31
CA THR A 42 25.84 0.37 15.59
C THR A 42 26.73 1.23 16.49
N ASP A 43 26.17 2.25 17.15
CA ASP A 43 26.88 3.16 18.07
C ASP A 43 27.11 2.54 19.47
N LEU A 44 27.48 1.27 19.50
CA LEU A 44 27.73 0.49 20.72
C LEU A 44 29.23 0.19 20.87
N PRO A 45 29.72 -0.08 22.10
CA PRO A 45 31.10 -0.52 22.31
C PRO A 45 31.41 -1.79 21.53
N GLU A 46 32.64 -1.92 21.04
CA GLU A 46 33.05 -3.07 20.19
C GLU A 46 32.85 -4.43 20.88
N ALA A 47 33.04 -4.50 22.19
CA ALA A 47 32.75 -5.71 22.96
C ALA A 47 31.27 -6.14 22.87
N VAL A 48 30.34 -5.19 22.89
CA VAL A 48 28.90 -5.44 22.74
C VAL A 48 28.57 -5.86 21.31
N LEU A 49 29.16 -5.18 20.31
CA LEU A 49 28.99 -5.56 18.91
C LEU A 49 29.50 -6.98 18.61
N ALA A 50 30.60 -7.38 19.26
CA ALA A 50 31.16 -8.72 19.14
C ALA A 50 30.30 -9.78 19.84
N GLU A 51 29.79 -9.47 21.05
CA GLU A 51 28.92 -10.36 21.83
C GLU A 51 27.60 -10.65 21.11
N TYR A 52 26.97 -9.62 20.52
CA TYR A 52 25.66 -9.71 19.86
C TYR A 52 25.74 -9.72 18.33
N ARG A 53 26.86 -10.20 17.77
CA ARG A 53 27.13 -10.13 16.33
C ARG A 53 26.03 -10.79 15.49
N SER A 54 25.50 -11.94 15.93
CA SER A 54 24.46 -12.68 15.20
C SER A 54 23.13 -11.93 15.15
N GLU A 55 22.75 -11.34 16.26
CA GLU A 55 21.52 -10.59 16.46
C GLU A 55 21.55 -9.33 15.61
N ILE A 56 22.64 -8.56 15.71
CA ILE A 56 22.85 -7.35 14.92
C ILE A 56 22.88 -7.69 13.42
N ALA A 57 23.55 -8.76 13.02
CA ALA A 57 23.53 -9.21 11.63
C ALA A 57 22.10 -9.54 11.15
N ALA A 58 21.29 -10.19 11.98
CA ALA A 58 19.89 -10.48 11.66
C ALA A 58 19.04 -9.21 11.50
N GLU A 59 19.31 -8.15 12.28
CA GLU A 59 18.66 -6.85 12.11
C GLU A 59 19.01 -6.20 10.76
N PHE A 60 20.27 -6.30 10.32
CA PHE A 60 20.67 -5.83 8.99
C PHE A 60 20.00 -6.61 7.86
N GLU A 61 19.93 -7.94 7.96
CA GLU A 61 19.22 -8.75 6.97
C GLU A 61 17.72 -8.39 6.91
N ALA A 62 17.09 -8.17 8.06
CA ALA A 62 15.71 -7.71 8.14
C ALA A 62 15.54 -6.33 7.50
N TYR A 63 16.46 -5.40 7.74
CA TYR A 63 16.47 -4.08 7.10
C TYR A 63 16.56 -4.19 5.58
N PHE A 64 17.49 -5.00 5.04
CA PHE A 64 17.63 -5.15 3.58
C PHE A 64 16.42 -5.81 2.93
N ALA A 65 15.79 -6.77 3.61
CA ALA A 65 14.51 -7.33 3.15
C ALA A 65 13.43 -6.24 3.12
N ALA A 66 13.35 -5.39 4.15
CA ALA A 66 12.39 -4.29 4.22
C ALA A 66 12.65 -3.20 3.17
N VAL A 67 13.91 -2.91 2.82
CA VAL A 67 14.27 -1.98 1.73
C VAL A 67 13.65 -2.42 0.40
N SER A 68 13.69 -3.72 0.10
CA SER A 68 13.09 -4.25 -1.13
C SER A 68 11.58 -4.02 -1.19
N ILE A 69 10.89 -4.19 -0.05
CA ILE A 69 9.45 -3.90 0.08
C ILE A 69 9.17 -2.41 -0.09
N HIS A 70 10.00 -1.56 0.52
CA HIS A 70 9.89 -0.11 0.42
C HIS A 70 10.02 0.39 -1.02
N ILE A 71 11.03 -0.08 -1.77
CA ILE A 71 11.23 0.28 -3.18
C ILE A 71 10.04 -0.18 -4.04
N ALA A 72 9.56 -1.41 -3.85
CA ALA A 72 8.39 -1.90 -4.58
C ALA A 72 7.14 -1.04 -4.33
N CYS A 73 6.97 -0.55 -3.11
CA CYS A 73 5.92 0.40 -2.79
C CYS A 73 6.08 1.72 -3.55
N LEU A 74 7.29 2.31 -3.52
CA LEU A 74 7.57 3.58 -4.23
C LEU A 74 7.35 3.46 -5.74
N ASP A 75 7.72 2.33 -6.34
CA ASP A 75 7.49 2.06 -7.75
C ASP A 75 5.98 1.98 -8.07
N SER A 76 5.18 1.38 -7.19
CA SER A 76 3.71 1.37 -7.32
C SER A 76 3.12 2.77 -7.29
N GLU A 77 3.58 3.62 -6.35
CA GLU A 77 3.12 5.00 -6.24
C GLU A 77 3.53 5.86 -7.43
N ARG A 78 4.75 5.66 -7.95
CA ARG A 78 5.18 6.31 -9.19
C ARG A 78 4.24 5.95 -10.33
N ASN A 79 3.92 4.65 -10.50
CA ASN A 79 3.04 4.20 -11.56
C ASN A 79 1.61 4.77 -11.41
N ARG A 80 1.08 4.83 -10.18
CA ARG A 80 -0.22 5.45 -9.89
C ARG A 80 -0.22 6.93 -10.28
N ALA A 81 0.78 7.70 -9.85
CA ALA A 81 0.88 9.13 -10.12
C ALA A 81 0.99 9.41 -11.62
N LEU A 82 1.79 8.62 -12.35
CA LEU A 82 1.90 8.74 -13.81
C LEU A 82 0.56 8.44 -14.51
N SER A 83 -0.14 7.39 -14.09
CA SER A 83 -1.46 7.07 -14.63
C SER A 83 -2.50 8.18 -14.39
N GLU A 84 -2.44 8.82 -13.23
CA GLU A 84 -3.29 9.97 -12.91
C GLU A 84 -2.94 11.19 -13.77
N ALA A 85 -1.65 11.50 -13.93
CA ALA A 85 -1.18 12.59 -14.78
C ALA A 85 -1.58 12.40 -16.25
N HIS A 86 -1.53 11.17 -16.77
CA HIS A 86 -2.01 10.86 -18.12
C HIS A 86 -3.51 11.15 -18.26
N ARG A 87 -4.34 10.68 -17.34
CA ARG A 87 -5.79 10.95 -17.33
C ARG A 87 -6.10 12.44 -17.23
N ALA A 88 -5.37 13.17 -16.40
CA ALA A 88 -5.50 14.62 -16.28
C ALA A 88 -5.14 15.34 -17.59
N THR A 89 -4.10 14.88 -18.28
CA THR A 89 -3.68 15.43 -19.58
C THR A 89 -4.75 15.22 -20.65
N GLU A 90 -5.35 14.03 -20.73
CA GLU A 90 -6.45 13.73 -21.65
C GLU A 90 -7.69 14.59 -21.37
N ALA A 91 -8.06 14.74 -20.09
CA ALA A 91 -9.16 15.59 -19.66
C ALA A 91 -8.89 17.07 -20.03
N TYR A 92 -7.67 17.55 -19.82
CA TYR A 92 -7.27 18.91 -20.16
C TYR A 92 -7.28 19.14 -21.67
N SER A 93 -6.76 18.20 -22.46
CA SER A 93 -6.84 18.25 -23.93
C SER A 93 -8.29 18.31 -24.41
N THR A 94 -9.18 17.50 -23.82
CA THR A 94 -10.61 17.53 -24.12
C THR A 94 -11.20 18.90 -23.82
N PHE A 95 -10.89 19.48 -22.67
CA PHE A 95 -11.34 20.81 -22.27
C PHE A 95 -10.91 21.89 -23.27
N LEU A 96 -9.66 21.87 -23.73
CA LEU A 96 -9.14 22.84 -24.70
C LEU A 96 -9.84 22.77 -26.06
N ASN A 97 -10.40 21.61 -26.43
CA ASN A 97 -11.12 21.42 -27.68
C ASN A 97 -12.62 21.76 -27.57
N ILE A 98 -13.10 22.20 -26.41
CA ILE A 98 -14.46 22.70 -26.26
C ILE A 98 -14.55 24.06 -26.95
N GLN A 99 -15.27 24.12 -28.07
CA GLN A 99 -15.59 25.38 -28.73
C GLN A 99 -16.38 26.26 -27.76
N PRO A 100 -15.99 27.53 -27.54
CA PRO A 100 -16.80 28.44 -26.75
C PRO A 100 -18.16 28.58 -27.43
N ALA A 101 -19.24 28.45 -26.66
CA ALA A 101 -20.58 28.68 -27.19
C ALA A 101 -20.62 30.05 -27.87
N GLN A 102 -21.07 30.08 -29.14
CA GLN A 102 -21.35 31.32 -29.85
C GLN A 102 -22.34 32.09 -28.97
N LYS A 103 -21.84 33.09 -28.26
CA LYS A 103 -22.71 34.03 -27.55
C LYS A 103 -23.26 34.91 -28.64
N ASP A 104 -24.43 34.55 -29.15
CA ASP A 104 -25.21 35.39 -30.05
C ASP A 104 -25.35 36.76 -29.37
N LEU A 105 -24.51 37.70 -29.81
CA LEU A 105 -24.61 39.10 -29.42
C LEU A 105 -25.78 39.69 -30.23
N PRO A 106 -26.68 40.45 -29.58
CA PRO A 106 -27.75 41.17 -30.26
C PRO A 106 -27.21 42.27 -31.18
#